data_AF-A0A972XGR7-F1
#
_entry.id   AF-A0A972XGR7-F1
#
_cell.length_a   1.000
_cell.length_b   1.000
_cell.length_c   1.000
_cell.angle_alpha   90.00
_cell.angle_beta   90.00
_cell.angle_gamma   90.00
#
_symmetry.space_group_name_H-M   'P 1'
#
loop_
_entity.id
_entity.type
_entity.pdbx_description
1 polymer ?
#
loop_
_entity_poly.entity_id
_entity_poly.type
_entity_poly.pdbx_seq_one_letter_code
_entity_poly.pdbx_strand_id
1 'polypeptide(L)'
;MRRLVIPLVASTLLALFATSAGAHAAPPTAPRSGPGAPAHGGFTVTPTADPYLMAFHTCALGIGTQCGNPMNHLIRLGSSPDGRSWTQLPGWQPHTGSVPDVFRRGDTAYVIGAGLSRVNLKTGQVTASSFSVKNAQGADAMPRDASFAGQLPDGRLVLVYVPSMQSIDPSSPTRSILLATEDKGSDGASFTYVGEAISISTASLPSAGDATDPDIYWNGNRWVLLVSLGGNTIAYTSANLLGPYEANTLTVVSRDNGGVPSAVLSTDNSTVFTYINTGGRDNASIRLGTSVAPPSLISSWTVVIPASQFGTASAESPGVSLNTTGITCGAGCAATQASTTVTAKAGKPGSKCTKAGVQGTYRGATLTCRMKKGKLVWSA
;
A
#
# COMPACT_ATOMS: atom_id res chain seq x y z
N MET A 1 -79.54 -17.34 7.82
CA MET A 1 -78.89 -17.00 6.54
C MET A 1 -77.39 -16.91 6.76
N ARG A 2 -76.63 -17.67 5.95
CA ARG A 2 -75.18 -17.62 5.67
C ARG A 2 -74.20 -17.60 6.85
N ARG A 3 -73.78 -18.82 7.24
CA ARG A 3 -72.48 -19.11 7.87
C ARG A 3 -71.37 -18.74 6.88
N LEU A 4 -70.39 -17.94 7.33
CA LEU A 4 -69.13 -17.74 6.60
C LEU A 4 -68.09 -18.67 7.22
N VAL A 5 -67.72 -19.69 6.47
CA VAL A 5 -66.63 -20.64 6.77
C VAL A 5 -65.37 -20.04 6.15
N ILE A 6 -64.35 -19.76 6.97
CA ILE A 6 -63.00 -19.43 6.52
C ILE A 6 -62.19 -20.73 6.59
N PRO A 7 -61.67 -21.27 5.48
CA PRO A 7 -60.82 -22.45 5.53
C PRO A 7 -59.38 -22.08 5.90
N LEU A 8 -58.84 -22.85 6.85
CA LEU A 8 -57.41 -23.04 7.10
C LEU A 8 -56.73 -23.45 5.79
N VAL A 9 -55.70 -22.70 5.35
CA VAL A 9 -54.76 -23.18 4.35
C VAL A 9 -53.48 -23.60 5.06
N ALA A 10 -53.22 -24.90 5.01
CA ALA A 10 -52.02 -25.54 5.53
C ALA A 10 -50.78 -25.04 4.78
N SER A 11 -49.80 -24.53 5.54
CA SER A 11 -48.46 -24.26 5.04
C SER A 11 -47.80 -25.58 4.63
N THR A 12 -47.62 -25.74 3.32
CA THR A 12 -46.88 -26.88 2.77
C THR A 12 -45.41 -26.50 2.71
N LEU A 13 -44.60 -27.22 3.49
CA LEU A 13 -43.15 -27.22 3.40
C LEU A 13 -42.77 -27.65 1.97
N LEU A 14 -42.13 -26.77 1.19
CA LEU A 14 -41.46 -27.15 -0.05
C LEU A 14 -39.96 -26.92 0.13
N ALA A 15 -39.25 -28.00 0.45
CA ALA A 15 -37.81 -28.08 0.35
C ALA A 15 -37.43 -27.97 -1.13
N LEU A 16 -36.77 -26.88 -1.52
CA LEU A 16 -36.11 -26.79 -2.82
C LEU A 16 -34.61 -27.02 -2.66
N PHE A 17 -34.15 -27.99 -3.44
CA PHE A 17 -32.82 -28.54 -3.51
C PHE A 17 -31.75 -27.47 -3.76
N ALA A 18 -30.68 -27.53 -2.97
CA ALA A 18 -29.39 -26.93 -3.30
C ALA A 18 -28.86 -27.57 -4.59
N THR A 19 -28.71 -26.77 -5.65
CA THR A 19 -27.93 -27.15 -6.82
C THR A 19 -26.50 -26.65 -6.63
N SER A 20 -25.58 -27.60 -6.58
CA SER A 20 -24.14 -27.40 -6.56
C SER A 20 -23.70 -26.80 -7.91
N ALA A 21 -23.31 -25.52 -7.90
CA ALA A 21 -22.57 -24.94 -9.01
C ALA A 21 -21.15 -25.52 -8.99
N GLY A 22 -20.89 -26.42 -9.94
CA GLY A 22 -19.60 -27.05 -10.17
C GLY A 22 -18.52 -26.01 -10.48
N ALA A 23 -17.35 -26.20 -9.87
CA ALA A 23 -16.14 -25.50 -10.22
C ALA A 23 -15.76 -25.81 -11.67
N HIS A 24 -15.94 -24.86 -12.58
CA HIS A 24 -15.28 -24.88 -13.87
C HIS A 24 -13.87 -24.31 -13.70
N ALA A 25 -12.88 -25.21 -13.72
CA ALA A 25 -11.48 -24.87 -13.84
C ALA A 25 -11.28 -24.07 -15.14
N ALA A 26 -10.83 -22.81 -15.01
CA ALA A 26 -10.36 -22.03 -16.14
C ALA A 26 -9.09 -22.68 -16.71
N PRO A 27 -8.91 -22.71 -18.04
CA PRO A 27 -7.73 -23.31 -18.65
C PRO A 27 -6.47 -22.52 -18.27
N PRO A 28 -5.30 -23.18 -18.15
CA PRO A 28 -4.06 -22.54 -17.77
C PRO A 28 -3.66 -21.50 -18.82
N THR A 29 -3.61 -20.24 -18.41
CA THR A 29 -3.06 -19.16 -19.23
C THR A 29 -1.54 -19.29 -19.25
N ALA A 30 -0.97 -19.27 -20.45
CA ALA A 30 0.46 -19.29 -20.70
C ALA A 30 1.18 -18.13 -19.95
N PRO A 31 2.48 -18.27 -19.61
CA PRO A 31 3.23 -17.22 -18.94
C PRO A 31 3.27 -15.98 -19.83
N ARG A 32 2.59 -14.92 -19.37
CA ARG A 32 2.55 -13.64 -20.05
C ARG A 32 3.94 -13.01 -19.95
N SER A 33 4.64 -12.91 -21.08
CA SER A 33 5.79 -12.02 -21.24
C SER A 33 5.45 -10.65 -20.67
N GLY A 34 6.34 -10.08 -19.86
CA GLY A 34 6.07 -8.86 -19.07
C GLY A 34 5.44 -7.73 -19.89
N PRO A 35 4.60 -6.88 -19.27
CA PRO A 35 4.00 -5.76 -19.97
C PRO A 35 5.13 -4.86 -20.50
N GLY A 36 5.14 -4.61 -21.82
CA GLY A 36 5.93 -3.54 -22.39
C GLY A 36 5.64 -2.23 -21.63
N ALA A 37 6.63 -1.34 -21.55
CA ALA A 37 6.48 -0.06 -20.86
C ALA A 37 5.17 0.59 -21.30
N PRO A 38 4.28 0.97 -20.36
CA PRO A 38 2.98 1.45 -20.76
C PRO A 38 3.12 2.81 -21.45
N ALA A 39 2.39 2.98 -22.55
CA ALA A 39 2.48 4.12 -23.47
C ALA A 39 1.85 5.42 -22.92
N HIS A 40 1.94 5.67 -21.61
CA HIS A 40 1.28 6.79 -20.92
C HIS A 40 2.24 7.91 -20.50
N GLY A 41 3.26 8.21 -21.31
CA GLY A 41 4.17 9.34 -21.12
C GLY A 41 4.15 10.31 -22.30
N GLY A 42 5.01 11.32 -22.26
CA GLY A 42 5.19 12.26 -23.38
C GLY A 42 4.19 13.42 -23.42
N PHE A 43 3.45 13.64 -22.33
CA PHE A 43 2.62 14.83 -22.13
C PHE A 43 3.19 15.72 -21.03
N THR A 44 2.60 16.90 -20.87
CA THR A 44 2.98 17.89 -19.86
C THR A 44 1.82 18.22 -18.95
N VAL A 45 2.09 18.30 -17.66
CA VAL A 45 1.18 18.87 -16.66
C VAL A 45 1.58 20.31 -16.36
N THR A 46 0.68 21.07 -15.77
CA THR A 46 1.05 22.29 -15.04
C THR A 46 1.54 21.87 -13.65
N PRO A 47 2.81 22.10 -13.29
CA PRO A 47 3.28 21.78 -11.95
C PRO A 47 2.47 22.50 -10.87
N THR A 48 2.20 21.80 -9.78
CA THR A 48 1.49 22.35 -8.62
C THR A 48 2.43 22.57 -7.45
N ALA A 49 2.19 23.66 -6.72
CA ALA A 49 2.81 23.96 -5.43
C ALA A 49 1.93 23.53 -4.25
N ASP A 50 0.74 22.97 -4.51
CA ASP A 50 -0.16 22.45 -3.49
C ASP A 50 0.55 21.40 -2.63
N PRO A 51 0.39 21.39 -1.30
CA PRO A 51 1.11 20.52 -0.37
C PRO A 51 0.72 19.04 -0.44
N TYR A 52 -0.38 18.67 -1.07
CA TYR A 52 -0.83 17.27 -1.14
C TYR A 52 -1.01 16.81 -2.59
N LEU A 53 -0.58 15.58 -2.86
CA LEU A 53 -0.85 14.84 -4.09
C LEU A 53 -1.63 13.58 -3.76
N MET A 54 -2.53 13.17 -4.65
CA MET A 54 -3.22 11.89 -4.55
C MET A 54 -3.32 11.24 -5.92
N ALA A 55 -2.81 10.03 -6.02
CA ALA A 55 -3.18 9.15 -7.11
C ALA A 55 -4.41 8.34 -6.71
N PHE A 56 -5.33 8.16 -7.64
CA PHE A 56 -6.55 7.38 -7.43
C PHE A 56 -7.02 6.88 -8.79
N HIS A 57 -7.89 5.87 -8.81
CA HIS A 57 -8.48 5.44 -10.07
C HIS A 57 -9.95 5.80 -10.14
N THR A 58 -10.44 5.91 -11.37
CA THR A 58 -11.86 6.11 -11.67
C THR A 58 -12.33 5.10 -12.69
N CYS A 59 -13.63 4.86 -12.74
CA CYS A 59 -14.27 3.96 -13.69
C CYS A 59 -15.45 4.67 -14.38
N ALA A 60 -15.52 4.65 -15.71
CA ALA A 60 -16.46 5.47 -16.50
C ALA A 60 -17.94 5.14 -16.24
N LEU A 61 -18.86 6.07 -16.57
CA LEU A 61 -20.31 5.85 -16.53
C LEU A 61 -20.83 5.10 -17.78
N GLY A 62 -21.74 4.12 -17.63
CA GLY A 62 -22.41 3.47 -18.76
C GLY A 62 -23.15 2.15 -18.45
N ILE A 63 -24.08 1.75 -19.33
CA ILE A 63 -24.74 0.43 -19.28
C ILE A 63 -23.70 -0.62 -19.71
N GLY A 64 -23.30 -1.49 -18.79
CA GLY A 64 -22.22 -2.46 -19.00
C GLY A 64 -20.89 -2.09 -18.34
N THR A 65 -20.86 -1.06 -17.48
CA THR A 65 -19.66 -0.71 -16.71
C THR A 65 -19.28 -1.86 -15.78
N GLN A 66 -18.08 -2.40 -15.96
CA GLN A 66 -17.51 -3.44 -15.10
C GLN A 66 -16.40 -2.81 -14.25
N CYS A 67 -16.74 -2.01 -13.25
CA CYS A 67 -15.75 -1.48 -12.29
C CYS A 67 -15.17 -2.58 -11.38
N GLY A 68 -15.67 -3.82 -11.51
CA GLY A 68 -14.99 -5.02 -11.01
C GLY A 68 -13.77 -5.44 -11.83
N ASN A 69 -13.60 -4.92 -13.05
CA ASN A 69 -12.51 -5.27 -13.95
C ASN A 69 -11.44 -4.16 -13.94
N PRO A 70 -10.24 -4.42 -13.37
CA PRO A 70 -9.16 -3.44 -13.29
C PRO A 70 -8.71 -2.86 -14.63
N MET A 71 -8.98 -3.54 -15.75
CA MET A 71 -8.66 -3.04 -17.09
C MET A 71 -9.50 -1.80 -17.49
N ASN A 72 -10.62 -1.56 -16.82
CA ASN A 72 -11.48 -0.40 -17.06
C ASN A 72 -11.14 0.80 -16.16
N HIS A 73 -10.16 0.65 -15.27
CA HIS A 73 -9.77 1.69 -14.33
C HIS A 73 -8.85 2.68 -15.01
N LEU A 74 -9.07 3.97 -14.76
CA LEU A 74 -8.23 5.06 -15.22
C LEU A 74 -7.56 5.75 -14.03
N ILE A 75 -6.22 5.70 -13.98
CA ILE A 75 -5.39 6.39 -13.00
C ILE A 75 -5.48 7.89 -13.23
N ARG A 76 -5.77 8.62 -12.16
CA ARG A 76 -5.78 10.07 -12.07
C ARG A 76 -4.76 10.53 -11.06
N LEU A 77 -4.29 11.76 -11.23
CA LEU A 77 -3.45 12.47 -10.27
C LEU A 77 -4.16 13.78 -9.91
N GLY A 78 -4.41 13.98 -8.63
CA GLY A 78 -4.99 15.20 -8.08
C GLY A 78 -4.01 15.93 -7.17
N SER A 79 -4.26 17.22 -6.97
CA SER A 79 -3.59 18.05 -5.99
C SER A 79 -4.57 18.75 -5.08
N SER A 80 -4.11 19.11 -3.88
CA SER A 80 -4.95 19.78 -2.88
C SER A 80 -4.15 20.78 -2.02
N PRO A 81 -4.66 22.01 -1.82
CA PRO A 81 -4.07 23.01 -0.94
C PRO A 81 -4.15 22.63 0.55
N ASP A 82 -5.13 21.82 0.93
CA ASP A 82 -5.55 21.60 2.32
C ASP A 82 -5.77 20.12 2.70
N GLY A 83 -5.61 19.21 1.73
CA GLY A 83 -5.89 17.78 1.88
C GLY A 83 -7.38 17.43 1.85
N ARG A 84 -8.27 18.40 1.66
CA ARG A 84 -9.73 18.24 1.75
C ARG A 84 -10.41 18.54 0.43
N SER A 85 -9.94 19.57 -0.26
CA SER A 85 -10.46 20.05 -1.53
C SER A 85 -9.52 19.59 -2.64
N TRP A 86 -9.98 18.66 -3.47
CA TRP A 86 -9.13 18.04 -4.49
C TRP A 86 -9.52 18.50 -5.89
N THR A 87 -8.52 18.75 -6.72
CA THR A 87 -8.70 19.00 -8.15
C THR A 87 -7.77 18.12 -8.96
N GLN A 88 -8.12 17.83 -10.22
CA GLN A 88 -7.19 17.13 -11.11
C GLN A 88 -5.95 18.00 -11.34
N LEU A 89 -4.77 17.39 -11.31
CA LEU A 89 -3.55 18.08 -11.72
C LEU A 89 -3.70 18.52 -13.19
N PRO A 90 -3.63 19.82 -13.51
CA PRO A 90 -3.91 20.28 -14.87
C PRO A 90 -2.95 19.68 -15.89
N GLY A 91 -3.47 19.24 -17.02
CA GLY A 91 -2.70 18.55 -18.06
C GLY A 91 -2.44 17.07 -17.80
N TRP A 92 -2.82 16.52 -16.64
CA TRP A 92 -2.76 15.08 -16.42
C TRP A 92 -3.68 14.35 -17.40
N GLN A 93 -3.14 13.34 -18.08
CA GLN A 93 -3.88 12.46 -18.97
C GLN A 93 -4.17 11.14 -18.24
N PRO A 94 -5.46 10.84 -17.91
CA PRO A 94 -5.81 9.57 -17.30
C PRO A 94 -5.44 8.40 -18.20
N HIS A 95 -4.95 7.32 -17.60
CA HIS A 95 -4.49 6.13 -18.32
C HIS A 95 -4.85 4.86 -17.56
N THR A 96 -4.91 3.73 -18.27
CA THR A 96 -5.34 2.47 -17.67
C THR A 96 -4.41 2.00 -16.55
N GLY A 97 -4.98 1.59 -15.41
CA GLY A 97 -4.24 0.94 -14.34
C GLY A 97 -4.95 0.90 -12.99
N SER A 98 -4.43 0.06 -12.08
CA SER A 98 -4.97 -0.17 -10.74
C SER A 98 -4.00 -1.03 -9.92
N VAL A 99 -3.89 -0.92 -8.61
CA VAL A 99 -4.29 0.17 -7.72
C VAL A 99 -3.19 1.23 -7.72
N PRO A 100 -3.48 2.53 -7.84
CA PRO A 100 -2.43 3.53 -7.95
C PRO A 100 -1.97 4.07 -6.60
N ASP A 101 -0.75 4.60 -6.59
CA ASP A 101 -0.20 5.36 -5.48
C ASP A 101 0.80 6.42 -5.97
N VAL A 102 1.08 7.45 -5.16
CA VAL A 102 1.98 8.55 -5.49
C VAL A 102 3.01 8.80 -4.39
N PHE A 103 4.22 9.16 -4.79
CA PHE A 103 5.26 9.61 -3.86
C PHE A 103 6.14 10.67 -4.50
N ARG A 104 6.60 11.67 -3.74
CA ARG A 104 7.55 12.67 -4.25
C ARG A 104 8.97 12.42 -3.72
N ARG A 105 9.93 12.33 -4.65
CA ARG A 105 11.38 12.38 -4.34
C ARG A 105 12.02 13.50 -5.17
N GLY A 106 12.57 14.48 -4.48
CA GLY A 106 13.18 15.64 -5.15
C GLY A 106 12.14 16.38 -5.98
N ASP A 107 12.50 16.70 -7.21
CA ASP A 107 11.61 17.36 -8.18
C ASP A 107 10.69 16.39 -8.92
N THR A 108 10.68 15.11 -8.57
CA THR A 108 9.90 14.09 -9.29
C THR A 108 8.80 13.54 -8.39
N ALA A 109 7.56 13.58 -8.87
CA ALA A 109 6.48 12.74 -8.34
C ALA A 109 6.42 11.42 -9.14
N TYR A 110 6.38 10.31 -8.45
CA TYR A 110 6.31 8.95 -8.96
C TYR A 110 4.89 8.46 -8.75
N VAL A 111 4.22 8.01 -9.81
CA VAL A 111 2.87 7.43 -9.74
C VAL A 111 2.94 5.99 -10.25
N ILE A 112 2.50 5.03 -9.43
CA ILE A 112 2.41 3.61 -9.79
C ILE A 112 0.96 3.19 -10.08
N GLY A 113 0.77 2.00 -10.67
CA GLY A 113 -0.54 1.34 -10.79
C GLY A 113 -0.65 0.38 -11.99
N ALA A 114 -0.17 0.75 -13.18
CA ALA A 114 0.02 -0.17 -14.32
C ALA A 114 1.47 -0.21 -14.83
N GLY A 115 2.33 0.58 -14.19
CA GLY A 115 3.71 0.87 -14.52
C GLY A 115 4.16 2.00 -13.61
N LEU A 116 5.11 2.79 -14.08
CA LEU A 116 5.61 3.95 -13.36
C LEU A 116 5.54 5.19 -14.25
N SER A 117 4.78 6.19 -13.81
CA SER A 117 4.85 7.56 -14.33
C SER A 117 5.78 8.41 -13.45
N ARG A 118 6.62 9.23 -14.07
CA ARG A 118 7.44 10.24 -13.42
C ARG A 118 7.03 11.62 -13.91
N VAL A 119 6.58 12.45 -12.98
CA VAL A 119 6.19 13.84 -13.23
C VAL A 119 7.31 14.74 -12.72
N ASN A 120 7.98 15.43 -13.63
CA ASN A 120 8.93 16.48 -13.26
C ASN A 120 8.14 17.72 -12.81
N LEU A 121 8.17 18.03 -11.51
CA LEU A 121 7.44 19.12 -10.89
C LEU A 121 8.09 20.50 -11.08
N LYS A 122 9.20 20.58 -11.84
CA LYS A 122 9.74 21.86 -12.34
C LYS A 122 9.30 22.15 -13.76
N THR A 123 9.34 21.15 -14.63
CA THR A 123 9.06 21.34 -16.07
C THR A 123 7.67 20.91 -16.48
N GLY A 124 6.96 20.15 -15.64
CA GLY A 124 5.69 19.52 -15.96
C GLY A 124 5.81 18.27 -16.82
N GLN A 125 7.01 17.90 -17.26
CA GLN A 125 7.17 16.77 -18.16
C GLN A 125 6.81 15.44 -17.48
N VAL A 126 6.00 14.63 -18.18
CA VAL A 126 5.66 13.27 -17.74
C VAL A 126 6.37 12.25 -18.61
N THR A 127 7.09 11.33 -17.98
CA THR A 127 7.68 10.16 -18.61
C THR A 127 7.13 8.90 -17.98
N ALA A 128 7.15 7.79 -18.72
CA ALA A 128 6.63 6.51 -18.24
C ALA A 128 7.61 5.38 -18.51
N SER A 129 7.65 4.40 -17.61
CA SER A 129 8.37 3.14 -17.79
C SER A 129 7.57 2.00 -17.15
N SER A 130 7.98 0.75 -17.39
CA SER A 130 7.60 -0.33 -16.49
C SER A 130 8.27 -0.16 -15.13
N PHE A 131 7.74 -0.84 -14.11
CA PHE A 131 8.49 -1.12 -12.89
C PHE A 131 8.48 -2.62 -12.61
N SER A 132 9.49 -3.11 -11.89
CA SER A 132 9.68 -4.53 -11.58
C SER A 132 10.06 -4.74 -10.12
N VAL A 133 9.61 -5.85 -9.54
CA VAL A 133 10.02 -6.28 -8.20
C VAL A 133 10.66 -7.66 -8.30
N LYS A 134 11.82 -7.87 -7.66
CA LYS A 134 12.43 -9.20 -7.51
C LYS A 134 12.05 -9.82 -6.17
N ASN A 135 11.67 -11.10 -6.16
CA ASN A 135 11.39 -11.84 -4.93
C ASN A 135 12.69 -12.26 -4.18
N ALA A 136 12.54 -12.94 -3.05
CA ALA A 136 13.67 -13.41 -2.23
C ALA A 136 14.63 -14.36 -2.97
N GLN A 137 14.19 -14.99 -4.06
CA GLN A 137 14.98 -15.88 -4.90
C GLN A 137 15.60 -15.16 -6.11
N GLY A 138 15.40 -13.85 -6.25
CA GLY A 138 15.89 -13.05 -7.38
C GLY A 138 15.07 -13.19 -8.66
N ALA A 139 13.94 -13.92 -8.63
CA ALA A 139 13.02 -14.03 -9.76
C ALA A 139 12.05 -12.85 -9.80
N ASP A 140 11.45 -12.59 -10.95
CA ASP A 140 10.40 -11.57 -11.07
C ASP A 140 9.20 -11.93 -10.19
N ALA A 141 8.83 -10.97 -9.33
CA ALA A 141 7.59 -10.98 -8.58
C ALA A 141 6.56 -10.11 -9.32
N MET A 142 5.30 -10.53 -9.28
CA MET A 142 4.18 -9.70 -9.71
C MET A 142 3.51 -9.12 -8.45
N PRO A 143 3.96 -7.95 -7.95
CA PRO A 143 3.35 -7.36 -6.77
C PRO A 143 1.89 -7.02 -7.06
N ARG A 144 1.03 -7.25 -6.08
CA ARG A 144 -0.35 -6.78 -6.08
C ARG A 144 -0.49 -5.67 -5.05
N ASP A 145 -1.42 -4.77 -5.32
CA ASP A 145 -1.83 -3.67 -4.44
C ASP A 145 -0.60 -2.94 -3.86
N ALA A 146 0.34 -2.58 -4.73
CA ALA A 146 1.61 -1.96 -4.32
C ALA A 146 1.41 -0.49 -3.95
N SER A 147 2.03 -0.06 -2.86
CA SER A 147 2.06 1.33 -2.39
C SER A 147 3.49 1.73 -2.03
N PHE A 148 3.81 3.02 -2.17
CA PHE A 148 5.02 3.63 -1.67
C PHE A 148 4.95 3.77 -0.16
N ALA A 149 5.83 3.06 0.54
CA ALA A 149 5.90 3.12 2.00
C ALA A 149 6.73 4.31 2.52
N GLY A 150 7.65 4.82 1.70
CA GLY A 150 8.57 5.88 2.12
C GLY A 150 9.87 5.91 1.32
N GLN A 151 10.85 6.62 1.88
CA GLN A 151 12.18 6.79 1.31
C GLN A 151 13.25 6.50 2.37
N LEU A 152 14.25 5.70 1.99
CA LEU A 152 15.42 5.43 2.83
C LEU A 152 16.36 6.64 2.91
N PRO A 153 17.23 6.73 3.93
CA PRO A 153 18.19 7.82 4.07
C PRO A 153 19.15 7.99 2.89
N ASP A 154 19.39 6.92 2.11
CA ASP A 154 20.21 6.95 0.90
C ASP A 154 19.45 7.36 -0.37
N GLY A 155 18.18 7.74 -0.22
CA GLY A 155 17.32 8.27 -1.27
C GLY A 155 16.48 7.22 -2.03
N ARG A 156 16.65 5.94 -1.71
CA ARG A 156 15.91 4.84 -2.37
C ARG A 156 14.47 4.74 -1.85
N LEU A 157 13.52 4.51 -2.75
CA LEU A 157 12.12 4.33 -2.42
C LEU A 157 11.87 2.95 -1.80
N VAL A 158 10.84 2.84 -0.98
CA VAL A 158 10.36 1.59 -0.39
C VAL A 158 8.95 1.32 -0.90
N LEU A 159 8.68 0.08 -1.29
CA LEU A 159 7.35 -0.42 -1.61
C LEU A 159 6.86 -1.37 -0.53
N VAL A 160 5.56 -1.28 -0.24
CA VAL A 160 4.79 -2.31 0.46
C VAL A 160 3.79 -2.91 -0.53
N TYR A 161 3.59 -4.23 -0.46
CA TYR A 161 2.72 -4.92 -1.41
C TYR A 161 2.25 -6.27 -0.86
N VAL A 162 1.22 -6.83 -1.47
CA VAL A 162 0.81 -8.22 -1.22
C VAL A 162 1.30 -9.14 -2.35
N PRO A 163 1.60 -10.43 -2.07
CA PRO A 163 2.02 -11.37 -3.09
C PRO A 163 0.98 -11.53 -4.20
N SER A 164 1.42 -12.03 -5.36
CA SER A 164 0.52 -12.42 -6.44
C SER A 164 -0.48 -13.48 -5.97
N MET A 165 -1.69 -13.50 -6.52
CA MET A 165 -2.69 -14.53 -6.18
C MET A 165 -2.17 -15.95 -6.45
N GLN A 166 -1.32 -16.12 -7.47
CA GLN A 166 -0.69 -17.39 -7.82
C GLN A 166 0.32 -17.87 -6.78
N SER A 167 0.87 -16.96 -5.97
CA SER A 167 1.83 -17.27 -4.91
C SER A 167 1.21 -17.42 -3.53
N ILE A 168 -0.10 -17.21 -3.39
CA ILE A 168 -0.83 -17.33 -2.13
C ILE A 168 -1.48 -18.71 -2.09
N ASP A 169 -1.21 -19.49 -1.03
CA ASP A 169 -2.02 -20.66 -0.70
C ASP A 169 -3.39 -20.18 -0.18
N PRO A 170 -4.49 -20.43 -0.92
CA PRO A 170 -5.81 -19.95 -0.50
C PRO A 170 -6.29 -20.60 0.80
N SER A 171 -5.76 -21.77 1.16
CA SER A 171 -6.08 -22.47 2.40
C SER A 171 -5.26 -21.99 3.61
N SER A 172 -4.21 -21.19 3.37
CA SER A 172 -3.38 -20.67 4.44
C SER A 172 -4.21 -19.81 5.40
N PRO A 173 -4.08 -20.01 6.72
CA PRO A 173 -4.68 -19.13 7.71
C PRO A 173 -3.88 -17.84 7.90
N THR A 174 -2.83 -17.60 7.10
CA THR A 174 -2.02 -16.39 7.17
C THR A 174 -2.01 -15.64 5.85
N ARG A 175 -1.85 -14.31 5.96
CA ARG A 175 -1.66 -13.39 4.84
C ARG A 175 -0.42 -12.55 5.09
N SER A 176 0.53 -12.60 4.16
CA SER A 176 1.78 -11.86 4.26
C SER A 176 1.69 -10.53 3.52
N ILE A 177 2.20 -9.48 4.14
CA ILE A 177 2.46 -8.18 3.51
C ILE A 177 3.96 -8.03 3.40
N LEU A 178 4.46 -7.76 2.20
CA LEU A 178 5.88 -7.78 1.87
C LEU A 178 6.42 -6.38 1.62
N LEU A 179 7.75 -6.25 1.73
CA LEU A 179 8.49 -5.02 1.49
C LEU A 179 9.56 -5.23 0.42
N ALA A 180 9.75 -4.21 -0.41
CA ALA A 180 10.85 -4.14 -1.36
C ALA A 180 11.50 -2.76 -1.33
N THR A 181 12.81 -2.68 -1.59
CA THR A 181 13.53 -1.41 -1.72
C THR A 181 13.98 -1.21 -3.15
N GLU A 182 13.96 0.03 -3.61
CA GLU A 182 14.44 0.41 -4.93
C GLU A 182 15.89 -0.04 -5.12
N ASP A 183 16.21 -0.51 -6.31
CA ASP A 183 17.57 -0.78 -6.76
C ASP A 183 18.25 0.54 -7.10
N LYS A 184 19.47 0.72 -6.59
CA LYS A 184 20.21 1.98 -6.73
C LYS A 184 20.34 2.37 -8.20
N GLY A 185 19.91 3.58 -8.55
CA GLY A 185 20.01 4.13 -9.90
C GLY A 185 18.89 3.70 -10.85
N SER A 186 17.92 2.90 -10.41
CA SER A 186 16.76 2.53 -11.24
C SER A 186 15.75 3.65 -11.44
N ASP A 187 15.88 4.74 -10.66
CA ASP A 187 14.97 5.87 -10.67
C ASP A 187 13.50 5.46 -10.48
N GLY A 188 13.25 4.62 -9.48
CA GLY A 188 11.94 4.06 -9.15
C GLY A 188 11.50 2.90 -10.02
N ALA A 189 12.28 2.46 -11.02
CA ALA A 189 11.84 1.41 -11.96
C ALA A 189 12.06 -0.03 -11.44
N SER A 190 12.97 -0.26 -10.49
CA SER A 190 13.32 -1.62 -10.08
C SER A 190 13.45 -1.69 -8.58
N PHE A 191 12.92 -2.77 -7.99
CA PHE A 191 12.92 -3.01 -6.56
C PHE A 191 13.30 -4.46 -6.27
N THR A 192 13.94 -4.67 -5.12
CA THR A 192 14.29 -5.99 -4.62
C THR A 192 13.63 -6.21 -3.27
N TYR A 193 13.02 -7.39 -3.09
CA TYR A 193 12.46 -7.84 -1.82
C TYR A 193 13.47 -7.70 -0.68
N VAL A 194 13.01 -7.16 0.46
CA VAL A 194 13.85 -6.98 1.66
C VAL A 194 13.29 -7.63 2.92
N GLY A 195 12.04 -8.08 2.91
CA GLY A 195 11.44 -8.70 4.09
C GLY A 195 9.92 -8.72 4.04
N GLU A 196 9.36 -9.39 5.05
CA GLU A 196 7.94 -9.34 5.34
C GLU A 196 7.69 -8.15 6.31
N ALA A 197 6.75 -7.26 5.96
CA ALA A 197 6.29 -6.23 6.87
C ALA A 197 5.56 -6.86 8.06
N ILE A 198 4.64 -7.79 7.77
CA ILE A 198 3.86 -8.54 8.76
C ILE A 198 3.27 -9.81 8.14
N SER A 199 3.15 -10.86 8.95
CA SER A 199 2.28 -12.02 8.69
C SER A 199 1.04 -11.93 9.56
N ILE A 200 -0.13 -11.83 8.93
CA ILE A 200 -1.41 -11.63 9.61
C ILE A 200 -2.15 -12.96 9.67
N SER A 201 -2.49 -13.41 10.88
CA SER A 201 -3.38 -14.55 11.07
C SER A 201 -4.83 -14.13 10.80
N THR A 202 -5.53 -14.82 9.91
CA THR A 202 -6.94 -14.53 9.60
C THR A 202 -7.85 -14.72 10.82
N ALA A 203 -7.48 -15.61 11.75
CA ALA A 203 -8.18 -15.82 13.01
C ALA A 203 -8.04 -14.66 14.00
N SER A 204 -7.05 -13.77 13.81
CA SER A 204 -6.85 -12.58 14.64
C SER A 204 -7.59 -11.35 14.14
N LEU A 205 -8.23 -11.43 12.97
CA LEU A 205 -8.87 -10.29 12.34
C LEU A 205 -10.23 -9.99 12.99
N PRO A 206 -10.59 -8.70 13.13
CA PRO A 206 -11.86 -8.28 13.73
C PRO A 206 -13.08 -8.55 12.83
N SER A 207 -12.87 -8.89 11.56
CA SER A 207 -13.89 -9.19 10.56
C SER A 207 -13.33 -10.13 9.50
N ALA A 208 -14.22 -10.88 8.84
CA ALA A 208 -13.84 -11.66 7.66
C ALA A 208 -13.38 -10.74 6.52
N GLY A 209 -12.36 -11.17 5.78
CA GLY A 209 -11.79 -10.43 4.65
C GLY A 209 -10.35 -10.85 4.39
N ASP A 210 -9.87 -10.63 3.17
CA ASP A 210 -8.45 -10.81 2.84
C ASP A 210 -7.69 -9.51 3.11
N ALA A 211 -6.58 -9.62 3.82
CA ALA A 211 -5.64 -8.51 4.03
C ALA A 211 -5.02 -8.09 2.70
N THR A 212 -5.41 -6.91 2.22
CA THR A 212 -5.08 -6.36 0.91
C THR A 212 -4.84 -4.85 0.99
N ASP A 213 -4.42 -4.25 -0.12
CA ASP A 213 -4.22 -2.79 -0.26
C ASP A 213 -3.47 -2.15 0.93
N PRO A 214 -2.22 -2.58 1.20
CA PRO A 214 -1.42 -2.00 2.25
C PRO A 214 -0.99 -0.57 1.90
N ASP A 215 -0.94 0.29 2.91
CA ASP A 215 -0.36 1.64 2.82
C ASP A 215 0.46 1.91 4.10
N ILE A 216 1.62 2.54 3.95
CA ILE A 216 2.49 2.87 5.10
C ILE A 216 2.71 4.37 5.16
N TYR A 217 2.49 4.93 6.35
CA TYR A 217 2.79 6.33 6.62
C TYR A 217 3.49 6.53 7.97
N TRP A 218 4.15 7.67 8.11
CA TRP A 218 4.71 8.12 9.39
C TRP A 218 3.70 8.99 10.13
N ASN A 219 3.35 8.64 11.38
CA ASN A 219 2.37 9.41 12.16
C ASN A 219 2.98 10.47 13.08
N GLY A 220 4.28 10.75 12.95
CA GLY A 220 5.03 11.66 13.83
C GLY A 220 5.87 10.92 14.89
N ASN A 221 5.51 9.67 15.22
CA ASN A 221 6.18 8.89 16.27
C ASN A 221 6.47 7.43 15.88
N ARG A 222 5.57 6.79 15.14
CA ARG A 222 5.71 5.41 14.65
C ARG A 222 5.33 5.34 13.17
N TRP A 223 5.87 4.34 12.50
CA TRP A 223 5.37 3.90 11.21
C TRP A 223 4.08 3.14 11.42
N VAL A 224 3.10 3.39 10.56
CA VAL A 224 1.78 2.78 10.63
C VAL A 224 1.51 2.12 9.29
N LEU A 225 1.25 0.82 9.32
CA LEU A 225 0.80 0.03 8.19
C LEU A 225 -0.73 -0.08 8.27
N LEU A 226 -1.42 0.54 7.32
CA LEU A 226 -2.85 0.36 7.09
C LEU A 226 -3.08 -0.85 6.19
N VAL A 227 -4.15 -1.61 6.44
CA VAL A 227 -4.52 -2.80 5.67
C VAL A 227 -6.02 -2.82 5.47
N SER A 228 -6.45 -3.03 4.22
CA SER A 228 -7.85 -3.26 3.87
C SER A 228 -8.30 -4.66 4.26
N LEU A 229 -9.51 -4.76 4.80
CA LEU A 229 -10.26 -5.99 5.05
C LEU A 229 -11.66 -5.87 4.42
N GLY A 230 -11.71 -5.51 3.14
CA GLY A 230 -12.97 -5.33 2.40
C GLY A 230 -13.64 -4.00 2.74
N GLY A 231 -14.60 -3.99 3.66
CA GLY A 231 -15.30 -2.76 4.10
C GLY A 231 -14.64 -2.05 5.29
N ASN A 232 -13.53 -2.60 5.79
CA ASN A 232 -12.87 -2.21 7.03
C ASN A 232 -11.40 -1.88 6.77
N THR A 233 -10.82 -1.07 7.66
CA THR A 233 -9.38 -0.78 7.67
C THR A 233 -8.83 -1.06 9.07
N ILE A 234 -7.73 -1.81 9.12
CA ILE A 234 -6.96 -2.01 10.34
C ILE A 234 -5.57 -1.39 10.22
N ALA A 235 -4.91 -1.19 11.36
CA ALA A 235 -3.56 -0.65 11.44
C ALA A 235 -2.66 -1.53 12.32
N TYR A 236 -1.40 -1.60 11.93
CA TYR A 236 -0.28 -2.09 12.75
C TYR A 236 0.78 -1.01 12.83
N THR A 237 1.67 -1.09 13.82
CA THR A 237 2.72 -0.09 14.01
C THR A 237 4.10 -0.71 14.09
N SER A 238 5.12 0.07 13.73
CA SER A 238 6.54 -0.26 13.88
C SER A 238 7.35 0.97 14.24
N ALA A 239 8.48 0.77 14.91
CA ALA A 239 9.51 1.81 15.06
C ALA A 239 10.31 2.04 13.76
N ASN A 240 10.27 1.10 12.81
CA ASN A 240 11.09 1.11 11.59
C ASN A 240 10.22 1.02 10.33
N LEU A 241 10.58 1.78 9.29
CA LEU A 241 9.91 1.75 7.98
C LEU A 241 9.87 0.33 7.41
N LEU A 242 11.00 -0.37 7.48
CA LEU A 242 11.16 -1.71 6.97
C LEU A 242 10.65 -2.81 7.92
N GLY A 243 9.91 -2.44 8.96
CA GLY A 243 9.33 -3.36 9.92
C GLY A 243 10.36 -4.06 10.84
N PRO A 244 9.97 -5.20 11.43
CA PRO A 244 8.64 -5.79 11.34
C PRO A 244 7.57 -4.90 12.01
N TYR A 245 6.33 -5.03 11.55
CA TYR A 245 5.16 -4.42 12.19
C TYR A 245 4.59 -5.36 13.24
N GLU A 246 4.17 -4.79 14.35
CA GLU A 246 3.87 -5.53 15.57
C GLU A 246 2.41 -6.02 15.59
N ALA A 247 2.18 -7.34 15.50
CA ALA A 247 0.83 -7.91 15.46
C ALA A 247 -0.05 -7.57 16.69
N ASN A 248 0.56 -7.41 17.87
CA ASN A 248 -0.13 -7.01 19.10
C ASN A 248 -0.53 -5.52 19.11
N THR A 249 -0.20 -4.75 18.08
CA THR A 249 -0.60 -3.33 17.93
C THR A 249 -1.83 -3.15 17.04
N LEU A 250 -2.50 -4.25 16.66
CA LEU A 250 -3.70 -4.23 15.83
C LEU A 250 -4.70 -3.21 16.37
N THR A 251 -5.08 -2.27 15.51
CA THR A 251 -6.11 -1.27 15.79
C THR A 251 -7.10 -1.20 14.64
N VAL A 252 -8.40 -1.10 14.94
CA VAL A 252 -9.43 -0.84 13.92
C VAL A 252 -9.47 0.67 13.64
N VAL A 253 -9.27 1.07 12.39
CA VAL A 253 -9.29 2.48 11.95
C VAL A 253 -10.62 2.83 11.29
N SER A 254 -11.19 1.91 10.50
CA SER A 254 -12.50 2.04 9.84
C SER A 254 -13.30 0.76 10.06
N ARG A 255 -14.59 0.91 10.41
CA ARG A 255 -15.55 -0.20 10.52
C ARG A 255 -16.73 0.02 9.58
N ASP A 256 -16.87 -0.82 8.57
CA ASP A 256 -17.94 -0.79 7.56
C ASP A 256 -18.14 0.58 6.88
N ASN A 257 -17.09 1.41 6.88
CA ASN A 257 -17.12 2.73 6.27
C ASN A 257 -16.36 2.76 4.94
N GLY A 258 -15.62 1.72 4.58
CA GLY A 258 -14.70 1.70 3.44
C GLY A 258 -13.37 1.06 3.81
N GLY A 259 -12.67 0.51 2.81
CA GLY A 259 -11.59 -0.45 3.05
C GLY A 259 -10.23 -0.08 2.52
N VAL A 260 -10.12 0.37 1.26
CA VAL A 260 -8.81 0.66 0.65
C VAL A 260 -8.27 1.96 1.22
N PRO A 261 -7.22 1.91 2.06
CA PRO A 261 -6.80 3.05 2.83
C PRO A 261 -5.54 3.69 2.25
N SER A 262 -5.38 5.00 2.47
CA SER A 262 -4.07 5.64 2.44
C SER A 262 -4.05 6.81 3.41
N ALA A 263 -2.91 7.12 4.01
CA ALA A 263 -2.85 8.20 4.98
C ALA A 263 -1.56 9.01 4.92
N VAL A 264 -1.65 10.23 5.44
CA VAL A 264 -0.53 11.15 5.54
C VAL A 264 -0.65 11.99 6.81
N LEU A 265 0.49 12.27 7.45
CA LEU A 265 0.54 13.28 8.49
C LEU A 265 0.46 14.66 7.83
N SER A 266 -0.48 15.48 8.28
CA SER A 266 -0.66 16.86 7.80
C SER A 266 0.63 17.68 7.94
N THR A 267 0.74 18.73 7.12
CA THR A 267 1.95 19.57 7.03
C THR A 267 2.33 20.29 8.33
N ASP A 268 1.39 20.45 9.27
CA ASP A 268 1.65 21.02 10.59
C ASP A 268 2.02 19.95 11.65
N ASN A 269 2.09 18.68 11.24
CA ASN A 269 2.37 17.50 12.08
C ASN A 269 1.37 17.28 13.23
N SER A 270 0.17 17.86 13.16
CA SER A 270 -0.83 17.77 14.24
C SER A 270 -1.87 16.67 14.02
N THR A 271 -2.23 16.42 12.76
CA THR A 271 -3.37 15.57 12.40
C THR A 271 -2.96 14.55 11.34
N VAL A 272 -3.40 13.31 11.47
CA VAL A 272 -3.32 12.30 10.42
C VAL A 272 -4.58 12.41 9.56
N PHE A 273 -4.40 12.59 8.25
CA PHE A 273 -5.44 12.48 7.25
C PHE A 273 -5.45 11.06 6.71
N THR A 274 -6.55 10.34 6.95
CA THR A 274 -6.77 8.99 6.41
C THR A 274 -7.85 9.06 5.35
N TYR A 275 -7.55 8.55 4.17
CA TYR A 275 -8.48 8.44 3.05
C TYR A 275 -8.89 7.00 2.87
N ILE A 276 -10.17 6.77 2.56
CA ILE A 276 -10.72 5.46 2.21
C ILE A 276 -11.64 5.60 1.01
N ASN A 277 -11.80 4.54 0.20
CA ASN A 277 -12.92 4.46 -0.75
C ASN A 277 -14.16 3.86 -0.07
N THR A 278 -15.34 4.35 -0.42
CA THR A 278 -16.62 3.97 0.21
C THR A 278 -17.70 3.83 -0.85
N GLY A 279 -18.61 2.87 -0.69
CA GLY A 279 -19.65 2.54 -1.68
C GLY A 279 -19.38 1.22 -2.39
N GLY A 280 -20.30 0.83 -3.27
CA GLY A 280 -20.08 -0.27 -4.20
C GLY A 280 -19.22 0.18 -5.38
N ARG A 281 -18.71 -0.78 -6.16
CA ARG A 281 -17.79 -0.52 -7.28
C ARG A 281 -18.33 0.47 -8.32
N ASP A 282 -19.63 0.63 -8.44
CA ASP A 282 -20.26 1.51 -9.44
C ASP A 282 -20.75 2.85 -8.88
N ASN A 283 -20.49 3.14 -7.59
CA ASN A 283 -20.84 4.42 -6.97
C ASN A 283 -19.83 4.85 -5.89
N ALA A 284 -18.61 4.32 -5.94
CA ALA A 284 -17.64 4.57 -4.90
C ALA A 284 -17.08 5.99 -4.95
N SER A 285 -16.78 6.52 -3.77
CA SER A 285 -16.19 7.85 -3.56
C SER A 285 -15.08 7.77 -2.52
N ILE A 286 -14.13 8.69 -2.59
CA ILE A 286 -13.06 8.80 -1.58
C ILE A 286 -13.53 9.72 -0.46
N ARG A 287 -13.39 9.24 0.77
CA ARG A 287 -13.67 9.96 2.00
C ARG A 287 -12.41 10.21 2.80
N LEU A 288 -12.40 11.33 3.51
CA LEU A 288 -11.39 11.71 4.49
C LEU A 288 -11.94 11.51 5.91
N GLY A 289 -11.14 10.86 6.73
CA GLY A 289 -11.23 10.80 8.17
C GLY A 289 -9.98 11.44 8.79
N THR A 290 -10.11 12.00 9.99
CA THR A 290 -8.99 12.60 10.70
C THR A 290 -8.78 11.96 12.05
N SER A 291 -7.52 11.73 12.42
CA SER A 291 -7.13 11.23 13.73
C SER A 291 -5.82 11.89 14.21
N VAL A 292 -5.38 11.53 15.41
CA VAL A 292 -4.07 11.89 15.97
C VAL A 292 -3.33 10.60 16.33
N ALA A 293 -2.01 10.66 16.55
CA ALA A 293 -1.27 9.49 17.03
C ALA A 293 -1.63 9.15 18.49
N PRO A 294 -1.76 7.86 18.86
CA PRO A 294 -1.64 6.66 18.02
C PRO A 294 -2.91 6.37 17.18
N PRO A 295 -2.84 5.47 16.17
CA PRO A 295 -4.01 5.09 15.38
C PRO A 295 -5.21 4.71 16.26
N SER A 296 -6.41 5.07 15.81
CA SER A 296 -7.67 4.84 16.52
C SER A 296 -8.82 4.74 15.53
N LEU A 297 -9.98 4.27 16.00
CA LEU A 297 -11.20 4.21 15.20
C LEU A 297 -11.66 5.63 14.85
N ILE A 298 -11.80 5.91 13.56
CA ILE A 298 -12.33 7.17 13.06
C ILE A 298 -13.86 7.05 12.96
N SER A 299 -14.57 7.91 13.70
CA SER A 299 -16.03 7.90 13.79
C SER A 299 -16.73 8.77 12.73
N SER A 300 -16.00 9.67 12.06
CA SER A 300 -16.57 10.61 11.08
C SER A 300 -15.75 10.65 9.81
N TRP A 301 -16.45 10.53 8.67
CA TRP A 301 -15.88 10.46 7.33
C TRP A 301 -16.61 11.44 6.41
N THR A 302 -15.85 12.29 5.72
CA THR A 302 -16.38 13.30 4.78
C THR A 302 -15.98 12.94 3.36
N VAL A 303 -16.92 12.97 2.41
CA VAL A 303 -16.59 12.79 0.98
C VAL A 303 -15.73 13.96 0.52
N VAL A 304 -14.54 13.67 -0.01
CA VAL A 304 -13.58 14.67 -0.52
C VAL A 304 -13.38 14.56 -2.03
N ILE A 305 -13.60 13.37 -2.59
CA ILE A 305 -13.64 13.16 -4.04
C ILE A 305 -14.89 12.31 -4.37
N PRO A 306 -15.99 12.94 -4.81
CA PRO A 306 -17.12 12.22 -5.39
C PRO A 306 -16.80 11.82 -6.84
N ALA A 307 -17.28 10.65 -7.29
CA ALA A 307 -17.09 10.21 -8.67
C ALA A 307 -17.66 11.17 -9.72
N SER A 308 -18.78 11.84 -9.38
CA SER A 308 -19.42 12.85 -10.23
C SER A 308 -18.53 14.03 -10.57
N GLN A 309 -17.53 14.35 -9.73
CA GLN A 309 -16.53 15.38 -10.01
C GLN A 309 -15.77 15.11 -11.33
N PHE A 310 -15.63 13.85 -11.69
CA PHE A 310 -14.90 13.41 -12.88
C PHE A 310 -15.80 12.89 -14.00
N GLY A 311 -17.13 12.99 -13.83
CA GLY A 311 -18.10 12.39 -14.74
C GLY A 311 -17.99 10.86 -14.80
N THR A 312 -17.59 10.22 -13.69
CA THR A 312 -17.36 8.77 -13.60
C THR A 312 -18.34 8.09 -12.63
N ALA A 313 -18.42 6.77 -12.71
CA ALA A 313 -19.23 5.94 -11.82
C ALA A 313 -18.58 5.83 -10.44
N SER A 314 -17.26 5.66 -10.41
CA SER A 314 -16.50 5.54 -9.17
C SER A 314 -15.23 6.39 -9.15
N ALA A 315 -14.78 6.68 -7.92
CA ALA A 315 -13.45 7.16 -7.56
C ALA A 315 -12.96 6.36 -6.35
N GLU A 316 -11.83 5.66 -6.51
CA GLU A 316 -11.41 4.57 -5.62
C GLU A 316 -9.90 4.49 -5.45
N SER A 317 -9.50 3.71 -4.43
CA SER A 317 -8.13 3.42 -4.03
C SER A 317 -7.24 4.67 -3.98
N PRO A 318 -7.46 5.54 -2.98
CA PRO A 318 -6.58 6.69 -2.77
C PRO A 318 -5.17 6.21 -2.41
N GLY A 319 -4.17 6.82 -3.02
CA GLY A 319 -2.78 6.81 -2.56
C GLY A 319 -2.33 8.25 -2.40
N VAL A 320 -2.05 8.69 -1.17
CA VAL A 320 -1.80 10.11 -0.83
C VAL A 320 -0.35 10.33 -0.40
N SER A 321 0.21 11.49 -0.77
CA SER A 321 1.53 11.90 -0.33
C SER A 321 1.65 13.40 -0.16
N LEU A 322 2.61 13.83 0.67
CA LEU A 322 3.02 15.23 0.71
C LEU A 322 3.78 15.60 -0.57
N ASN A 323 3.43 16.75 -1.14
CA ASN A 323 4.11 17.34 -2.29
C ASN A 323 5.37 18.12 -1.87
N THR A 324 6.26 17.50 -1.10
CA THR A 324 7.50 18.15 -0.65
C THR A 324 8.74 17.37 -1.09
N THR A 325 9.84 18.09 -1.33
CA THR A 325 11.15 17.53 -1.70
C THR A 325 11.77 16.79 -0.51
N GLY A 326 11.56 15.48 -0.43
CA GLY A 326 12.37 14.57 0.39
C GLY A 326 11.94 14.40 1.85
N ILE A 327 11.93 13.12 2.23
CA ILE A 327 11.76 12.51 3.57
C ILE A 327 10.38 12.70 4.25
N THR A 328 9.40 11.88 3.87
CA THR A 328 8.14 11.64 4.62
C THR A 328 8.34 10.89 5.94
N CYS A 329 9.57 10.64 6.35
CA CYS A 329 9.88 10.32 7.74
C CYS A 329 10.46 11.55 8.41
N GLY A 330 9.81 12.01 9.49
CA GLY A 330 10.48 12.87 10.46
C GLY A 330 11.64 12.12 11.15
N ALA A 331 11.78 12.29 12.46
CA ALA A 331 12.83 11.62 13.25
C ALA A 331 12.85 10.07 13.14
N GLY A 332 11.80 9.43 12.62
CA GLY A 332 11.67 7.99 12.44
C GLY A 332 12.65 7.32 11.46
N CYS A 333 13.24 8.06 10.52
CA CYS A 333 14.26 7.51 9.62
C CYS A 333 15.69 7.53 10.22
N ALA A 334 15.90 8.26 11.33
CA ALA A 334 17.18 8.24 12.05
C ALA A 334 17.43 6.93 12.82
N ALA A 335 16.39 6.12 13.03
CA ALA A 335 16.51 4.81 13.69
C ALA A 335 16.98 3.69 12.74
N THR A 336 16.97 3.91 11.42
CA THR A 336 17.23 2.86 10.42
C THR A 336 18.60 2.99 9.76
N GLN A 337 19.65 3.09 10.58
CA GLN A 337 20.76 2.16 10.35
C GLN A 337 20.43 0.89 11.11
N ALA A 338 19.48 0.11 10.58
CA ALA A 338 19.63 -1.32 10.67
C ALA A 338 20.96 -1.59 9.98
N SER A 339 22.02 -1.72 10.79
CA SER A 339 23.24 -2.40 10.40
C SER A 339 22.75 -3.61 9.65
N THR A 340 22.99 -3.65 8.34
CA THR A 340 22.92 -4.86 7.56
C THR A 340 23.93 -5.79 8.22
N THR A 341 23.46 -6.52 9.23
CA THR A 341 24.17 -7.64 9.81
C THR A 341 24.07 -8.72 8.77
N VAL A 342 24.86 -8.56 7.70
CA VAL A 342 25.51 -9.70 7.10
C VAL A 342 26.25 -10.33 8.26
N THR A 343 25.74 -11.43 8.79
CA THR A 343 26.36 -12.18 9.88
C THR A 343 27.70 -12.68 9.36
N ALA A 344 28.71 -11.81 9.41
CA ALA A 344 30.07 -12.17 9.08
C ALA A 344 30.53 -13.18 10.14
N LYS A 345 31.31 -14.18 9.72
CA LYS A 345 31.93 -15.11 10.66
C LYS A 345 32.80 -14.30 11.62
N ALA A 346 32.41 -14.23 12.90
CA ALA A 346 33.20 -13.51 13.89
C ALA A 346 34.49 -14.27 14.18
N GLY A 347 35.56 -13.53 14.49
CA GLY A 347 36.76 -14.10 15.10
C GLY A 347 36.49 -14.53 16.54
N LYS A 348 37.44 -15.24 17.16
CA LYS A 348 37.38 -15.58 18.59
C LYS A 348 37.22 -14.30 19.44
N PRO A 349 36.47 -14.33 20.57
CA PRO A 349 36.42 -13.20 21.51
C PRO A 349 37.82 -12.65 21.85
N GLY A 350 38.00 -11.33 21.75
CA GLY A 350 39.26 -10.62 21.93
C GLY A 350 40.13 -10.47 20.68
N SER A 351 39.79 -11.14 19.57
CA SER A 351 40.50 -10.96 18.29
C SER A 351 40.12 -9.66 17.61
N LYS A 352 41.01 -9.12 16.76
CA LYS A 352 40.81 -7.85 16.06
C LYS A 352 39.62 -7.94 15.08
N CYS A 353 38.92 -6.84 14.94
CA CYS A 353 37.90 -6.62 13.91
C CYS A 353 38.13 -5.27 13.22
N THR A 354 37.63 -5.14 11.99
CA THR A 354 37.96 -4.01 11.10
C THR A 354 36.94 -2.88 11.17
N LYS A 355 35.73 -3.13 11.67
CA LYS A 355 34.64 -2.15 11.69
C LYS A 355 33.82 -2.27 12.98
N ALA A 356 33.76 -1.18 13.75
CA ALA A 356 32.97 -1.09 14.97
C ALA A 356 31.48 -1.35 14.69
N GLY A 357 30.78 -1.97 15.64
CA GLY A 357 29.34 -2.20 15.57
C GLY A 357 28.92 -3.39 14.71
N VAL A 358 29.82 -4.02 13.95
CA VAL A 358 29.51 -5.24 13.20
C VAL A 358 29.25 -6.39 14.17
N GLN A 359 28.17 -7.13 13.93
CA GLN A 359 27.84 -8.37 14.63
C GLN A 359 28.26 -9.58 13.79
N GLY A 360 28.69 -10.64 14.45
CA GLY A 360 29.02 -11.92 13.82
C GLY A 360 28.91 -13.07 14.81
N THR A 361 28.88 -14.31 14.31
CA THR A 361 28.75 -15.51 15.15
C THR A 361 30.07 -16.24 15.31
N TYR A 362 30.39 -16.64 16.55
CA TYR A 362 31.50 -17.53 16.89
C TYR A 362 31.01 -18.61 17.83
N ARG A 363 31.06 -19.88 17.38
CA ARG A 363 30.57 -21.05 18.14
C ARG A 363 29.13 -20.88 18.68
N GLY A 364 28.24 -20.34 17.85
CA GLY A 364 26.83 -20.14 18.21
C GLY A 364 26.54 -18.91 19.07
N ALA A 365 27.56 -18.21 19.58
CA ALA A 365 27.38 -16.95 20.28
C ALA A 365 27.51 -15.76 19.32
N THR A 366 26.61 -14.78 19.46
CA THR A 366 26.68 -13.50 18.75
C THR A 366 27.72 -12.62 19.45
N LEU A 367 28.72 -12.17 18.71
CA LEU A 367 29.73 -11.21 19.15
C LEU A 367 29.53 -9.89 18.41
N THR A 368 29.84 -8.78 19.06
CA THR A 368 29.88 -7.44 18.49
C THR A 368 31.31 -6.92 18.47
N CYS A 369 31.74 -6.34 17.35
CA CYS A 369 33.01 -5.62 17.27
C CYS A 369 32.94 -4.31 18.06
N ARG A 370 33.70 -4.20 19.16
CA ARG A 370 33.70 -3.04 20.06
C ARG A 370 35.12 -2.55 20.36
N MET A 371 35.25 -1.29 20.75
CA MET A 371 36.53 -0.73 21.16
C MET A 371 36.86 -1.13 22.60
N LYS A 372 37.99 -1.80 22.80
CA LYS A 372 38.51 -2.21 24.11
C LYS A 372 39.97 -1.85 24.20
N LYS A 373 40.35 -1.02 25.18
CA LYS A 373 41.72 -0.52 25.37
C LYS A 373 42.33 0.07 24.08
N GLY A 374 41.55 0.91 23.39
CA GLY A 374 41.98 1.59 22.16
C GLY A 374 42.07 0.73 20.89
N LYS A 375 41.60 -0.54 20.93
CA LYS A 375 41.59 -1.44 19.76
C LYS A 375 40.20 -1.99 19.52
N LEU A 376 39.82 -2.16 18.25
CA LEU A 376 38.59 -2.85 17.87
C LEU A 376 38.77 -4.36 18.01
N VAL A 377 37.94 -4.98 18.85
CA VAL A 377 37.94 -6.43 19.11
C VAL A 377 36.54 -7.01 19.17
N TRP A 378 36.41 -8.29 18.84
CA TRP A 378 35.17 -9.05 19.03
C TRP A 378 34.90 -9.25 20.52
N SER A 379 33.73 -8.83 21.00
CA SER A 379 33.25 -9.02 22.37
C SER A 379 31.88 -9.68 22.34
N ALA A 380 31.59 -10.54 23.31
CA ALA A 380 30.21 -10.88 23.63
C ALA A 380 29.46 -9.61 24.08
#